data_AF-A0A3D0Y4I8-F1
#
_entry.id   AF-A0A3D0Y4I8-F1
#
_cell.length_a   1.000
_cell.length_b   1.000
_cell.length_c   1.000
_cell.angle_alpha   90.00
_cell.angle_beta   90.00
_cell.angle_gamma   90.00
#
_symmetry.space_group_name_H-M   'P 1'
#
loop_
_entity.id
_entity.type
_entity.pdbx_description
1 polymer ?
#
loop_
_entity_poly.entity_id
_entity_poly.type
_entity_poly.pdbx_seq_one_letter_code
_entity_poly.pdbx_strand_id
1 'polypeptide(L)'
;MYKDFENGANLNIRKPEEIKPVEQVERTVPINEQANFKGNYSELLFSRMQNPVIRKQLLDLLEMNEKWLVEHPIMIMKRVSKEDLPTVGKILNNYQEIPLVYNPKSRKELEDELNEDLEMQKTVTRIDRNKDVSASGVVFYRNSKSDATRQDIEIGTYRPTTDPLTENEIRKRSLIEAHEKGHVFRYLKASTYLRNRFTPAFISPLDVEKHLLQKFPKMSESEAGVIIKYLFDFERPIEIMERMSQLKCYFGMKGDEKFTSQHLQYARDHYLKDVMYDNKMEPFFDAITPQTEFAFLKLINSAGI
;
A
#
# COMPACT_ATOMS: atom_id res chain seq x y z
N MET A 1 -26.02 9.27 -11.62
CA MET A 1 -26.73 9.22 -10.33
C MET A 1 -25.71 9.22 -9.19
N TYR A 2 -24.91 10.30 -9.09
CA TYR A 2 -23.99 10.58 -7.99
C TYR A 2 -23.94 12.10 -7.84
N LYS A 3 -24.78 12.65 -6.95
CA LYS A 3 -24.82 14.09 -6.67
C LYS A 3 -24.70 14.44 -5.17
N ASP A 4 -24.52 13.46 -4.29
CA ASP A 4 -24.63 13.69 -2.84
C ASP A 4 -23.38 13.24 -2.05
N PHE A 5 -22.20 13.75 -2.42
CA PHE A 5 -20.99 13.64 -1.59
C PHE A 5 -20.36 15.01 -1.34
N GLU A 6 -21.18 15.98 -0.94
CA GLU A 6 -20.74 17.24 -0.35
C GLU A 6 -21.31 17.36 1.08
N ASN A 7 -20.88 16.48 1.98
CA ASN A 7 -21.02 16.72 3.40
C ASN A 7 -19.66 16.55 4.04
N GLY A 8 -18.90 17.64 4.06
CA GLY A 8 -17.64 17.74 4.79
C GLY A 8 -17.89 17.56 6.27
N ALA A 9 -17.53 16.39 6.80
CA ALA A 9 -17.41 16.17 8.22
C ALA A 9 -16.34 17.14 8.75
N ASN A 10 -16.77 18.15 9.52
CA ASN A 10 -15.90 19.02 10.30
C ASN A 10 -15.28 18.18 11.43
N LEU A 11 -14.25 17.41 11.10
CA LEU A 11 -13.43 16.74 12.09
C LEU A 11 -12.64 17.82 12.84
N ASN A 12 -12.99 18.00 14.12
CA ASN A 12 -12.27 18.88 15.03
C ASN A 12 -10.93 18.23 15.38
N ILE A 13 -9.99 18.31 14.44
CA ILE A 13 -8.63 17.77 14.60
C ILE A 13 -7.91 18.67 15.62
N ARG A 14 -7.74 18.18 16.85
CA ARG A 14 -6.85 18.81 17.84
C ARG A 14 -5.50 19.07 17.18
N LYS A 15 -5.00 20.31 17.27
CA LYS A 15 -3.63 20.65 16.85
C LYS A 15 -2.68 19.68 17.56
N PRO A 16 -1.89 18.87 16.83
CA PRO A 16 -0.95 17.96 17.45
C PRO A 16 0.05 18.75 18.28
N GLU A 17 0.39 18.22 19.46
CA GLU A 17 1.45 18.75 20.31
C GLU A 17 2.74 18.89 19.49
N GLU A 18 3.42 20.02 19.68
CA GLU A 18 4.62 20.40 18.95
C GLU A 18 5.78 19.48 19.37
N ILE A 19 5.96 18.39 18.61
CA ILE A 19 7.08 17.47 18.81
C ILE A 19 8.36 18.23 18.44
N LYS A 20 9.24 18.44 19.43
CA LYS A 20 10.56 19.03 19.19
C LYS A 20 11.30 18.19 18.13
N PRO A 21 11.83 18.81 17.06
CA PRO A 21 12.53 18.08 16.02
C PRO A 21 13.75 17.39 16.64
N VAL A 22 13.81 16.07 16.52
CA VAL A 22 15.05 15.32 16.72
C VAL A 22 16.02 15.83 15.65
N GLU A 23 17.20 16.31 16.05
CA GLU A 23 18.27 16.71 15.13
C GLU A 23 18.59 15.52 14.22
N GLN A 24 18.14 15.60 12.97
CA GLN A 24 18.32 14.53 12.00
C GLN A 24 19.67 14.70 11.32
N VAL A 25 20.44 13.63 11.25
CA VAL A 25 21.64 13.56 10.43
C VAL A 25 21.18 13.51 8.96
N GLU A 26 21.18 14.65 8.28
CA GLU A 26 21.03 14.67 6.83
C GLU A 26 22.14 13.81 6.23
N ARG A 27 21.76 12.85 5.38
CA ARG A 27 22.73 12.12 4.57
C ARG A 27 23.42 13.14 3.67
N THR A 28 24.72 13.33 3.87
CA THR A 28 25.57 14.17 3.00
C THR A 28 25.86 13.51 1.65
N VAL A 29 25.36 12.29 1.42
CA VAL A 29 25.56 11.50 0.21
C VAL A 29 24.67 12.06 -0.92
N PRO A 30 25.19 12.30 -2.12
CA PRO A 30 24.39 12.74 -3.27
C PRO A 30 23.19 11.82 -3.55
N ILE A 31 22.05 12.39 -3.95
CA ILE A 31 20.77 11.66 -4.15
C ILE A 31 20.91 10.47 -5.12
N ASN A 32 21.74 10.61 -6.16
CA ASN A 32 22.02 9.59 -7.17
C ASN A 32 22.83 8.40 -6.62
N GLU A 33 23.59 8.61 -5.55
CA GLU A 33 24.32 7.53 -4.85
C GLU A 33 23.45 6.83 -3.81
N GLN A 34 22.36 7.47 -3.38
CA GLN A 34 21.37 6.85 -2.49
C GLN A 34 20.40 5.95 -3.25
N ALA A 35 20.11 6.26 -4.52
CA ALA A 35 19.24 5.49 -5.38
C ALA A 35 19.83 4.11 -5.75
N ASN A 36 19.01 3.26 -6.40
CA ASN A 36 19.43 1.96 -6.91
C ASN A 36 20.00 1.03 -5.83
N PHE A 37 19.33 0.95 -4.68
CA PHE A 37 19.73 0.06 -3.60
C PHE A 37 20.05 -1.35 -4.14
N LYS A 38 21.25 -1.85 -3.82
CA LYS A 38 21.75 -3.14 -4.32
C LYS A 38 21.51 -4.31 -3.36
N GLY A 39 20.95 -4.03 -2.18
CA GLY A 39 20.66 -5.07 -1.18
C GLY A 39 19.32 -5.76 -1.41
N ASN A 40 18.90 -6.56 -0.44
CA ASN A 40 17.61 -7.24 -0.45
C ASN A 40 16.51 -6.31 0.07
N TYR A 41 15.51 -6.03 -0.75
CA TYR A 41 14.43 -5.09 -0.44
C TYR A 41 13.52 -5.63 0.66
N SER A 42 13.35 -6.95 0.76
CA SER A 42 12.61 -7.60 1.84
C SER A 42 13.32 -7.43 3.17
N GLU A 43 14.63 -7.64 3.22
CA GLU A 43 15.42 -7.43 4.43
C GLU A 43 15.38 -5.96 4.88
N LEU A 44 15.42 -5.03 3.92
CA LEU A 44 15.27 -3.61 4.19
C LEU A 44 13.87 -3.26 4.74
N LEU A 45 12.82 -3.84 4.17
CA LEU A 45 11.46 -3.72 4.70
C LEU A 45 11.38 -4.24 6.14
N PHE A 46 11.90 -5.43 6.43
CA PHE A 46 11.90 -5.99 7.78
C PHE A 46 12.68 -5.12 8.76
N SER A 47 13.83 -4.59 8.35
CA SER A 47 14.63 -3.67 9.15
C SER A 47 13.85 -2.40 9.52
N ARG A 48 13.09 -1.81 8.56
CA ARG A 48 12.19 -0.69 8.85
C ARG A 48 11.08 -1.09 9.81
N MET A 49 10.49 -2.26 9.64
CA MET A 49 9.44 -2.79 10.53
C MET A 49 9.92 -3.18 11.93
N GLN A 50 11.23 -3.21 12.17
CA GLN A 50 11.82 -3.34 13.51
C GLN A 50 12.11 -1.98 14.16
N ASN A 51 12.10 -0.89 13.40
CA ASN A 51 12.34 0.44 13.95
C ASN A 51 11.12 0.88 14.80
N PRO A 52 11.32 1.29 16.08
CA PRO A 52 10.23 1.60 16.98
C PRO A 52 9.39 2.80 16.54
N VAL A 53 9.98 3.78 15.86
CA VAL A 53 9.26 4.97 15.34
C VAL A 53 8.32 4.54 14.20
N ILE A 54 8.83 3.78 13.24
CA ILE A 54 8.04 3.27 12.10
C ILE A 54 6.93 2.34 12.59
N ARG A 55 7.24 1.41 13.49
CA ARG A 55 6.24 0.52 14.11
C ARG A 55 5.14 1.28 14.81
N LYS A 56 5.51 2.28 15.62
CA LYS A 56 4.54 3.12 16.32
C LYS A 56 3.62 3.82 15.33
N GLN A 57 4.16 4.42 14.26
CA GLN A 57 3.37 5.08 13.23
C GLN A 57 2.37 4.13 12.55
N LEU A 58 2.79 2.92 12.19
CA LEU A 58 1.90 1.91 11.58
C LEU A 58 0.79 1.48 12.55
N LEU A 59 1.16 1.14 13.78
CA LEU A 59 0.19 0.69 14.78
C LEU A 59 -0.79 1.81 15.18
N ASP A 60 -0.35 3.07 15.22
CA ASP A 60 -1.23 4.23 15.45
C ASP A 60 -2.22 4.38 14.30
N LEU A 61 -1.77 4.17 13.04
CA LEU A 61 -2.64 4.18 11.87
C LEU A 61 -3.68 3.06 11.92
N LEU A 62 -3.26 1.84 12.29
CA LEU A 62 -4.13 0.67 12.45
C LEU A 62 -5.16 0.89 13.56
N GLU A 63 -4.74 1.38 14.72
CA GLU A 63 -5.62 1.63 15.86
C GLU A 63 -6.68 2.69 15.54
N MET A 64 -6.32 3.76 14.82
CA MET A 64 -7.30 4.75 14.37
C MET A 64 -8.29 4.15 13.37
N ASN A 65 -7.85 3.21 12.53
CA ASN A 65 -8.74 2.49 11.62
C ASN A 65 -9.74 1.60 12.38
N GLU A 66 -9.27 0.87 13.39
CA GLU A 66 -10.11 0.04 14.27
C GLU A 66 -11.18 0.89 14.96
N LYS A 67 -10.82 2.06 15.50
CA LYS A 67 -11.77 3.01 16.11
C LYS A 67 -12.82 3.49 15.09
N TRP A 68 -12.38 3.86 13.90
CA TRP A 68 -13.28 4.32 12.86
C TRP A 68 -14.29 3.24 12.45
N LEU A 69 -13.87 1.98 12.33
CA LEU A 69 -14.74 0.85 11.96
C LEU A 69 -15.84 0.57 12.99
N VAL A 70 -15.61 0.90 14.26
CA VAL A 70 -16.63 0.80 15.32
C VAL A 70 -17.65 1.92 15.21
N GLU A 71 -17.20 3.14 14.93
CA GLU A 71 -18.06 4.32 14.79
C GLU A 71 -18.86 4.31 13.48
N HIS A 72 -18.39 3.58 12.47
CA HIS A 72 -18.96 3.52 11.12
C HIS A 72 -19.18 2.06 10.70
N PRO A 73 -20.21 1.40 11.24
CA PRO A 73 -20.44 -0.02 11.00
C PRO A 73 -20.62 -0.29 9.50
N ILE A 74 -19.91 -1.30 9.02
CA ILE A 74 -20.03 -1.77 7.64
C ILE A 74 -21.40 -2.43 7.48
N MET A 75 -22.20 -1.97 6.53
CA MET A 75 -23.47 -2.59 6.20
C MET A 75 -23.23 -3.80 5.30
N ILE A 76 -23.79 -4.96 5.66
CA ILE A 76 -23.74 -6.17 4.84
C ILE A 76 -25.16 -6.58 4.43
N MET A 77 -25.26 -7.16 3.23
CA MET A 77 -26.52 -7.74 2.75
C MET A 77 -26.67 -9.15 3.33
N LYS A 78 -27.58 -9.33 4.29
CA LYS A 78 -27.96 -10.66 4.79
C LYS A 78 -29.19 -11.15 4.04
N ARG A 79 -29.10 -12.35 3.48
CA ARG A 79 -30.26 -13.02 2.90
C ARG A 79 -31.24 -13.38 4.02
N VAL A 80 -32.49 -12.98 3.86
CA VAL A 80 -33.59 -13.29 4.78
C VAL A 80 -34.61 -14.19 4.08
N SER A 81 -35.30 -15.03 4.84
CA SER A 81 -36.41 -15.83 4.30
C SER A 81 -37.55 -14.88 3.86
N LYS A 82 -38.46 -15.34 3.00
CA LYS A 82 -39.60 -14.50 2.58
C LYS A 82 -40.56 -14.25 3.75
N GLU A 83 -40.60 -15.18 4.68
CA GLU A 83 -41.44 -15.20 5.88
C GLU A 83 -40.92 -14.23 6.94
N ASP A 84 -39.61 -13.98 6.98
CA ASP A 84 -38.93 -13.07 7.91
C ASP A 84 -38.67 -11.68 7.32
N LEU A 85 -39.29 -11.33 6.19
CA LEU A 85 -39.10 -10.00 5.57
C LEU A 85 -39.66 -8.92 6.51
N PRO A 86 -38.80 -8.04 7.06
CA PRO A 86 -39.29 -6.97 7.92
C PRO A 86 -40.19 -6.02 7.13
N THR A 87 -41.26 -5.54 7.76
CA THR A 87 -42.23 -4.62 7.13
C THR A 87 -41.64 -3.24 6.84
N VAL A 88 -40.46 -2.92 7.40
CA VAL A 88 -39.81 -1.61 7.31
C VAL A 88 -38.31 -1.79 7.02
N GLY A 89 -37.85 -1.20 5.90
CA GLY A 89 -36.46 -1.24 5.42
C GLY A 89 -36.38 -1.29 3.89
N LYS A 90 -35.24 -0.95 3.30
CA LYS A 90 -35.00 -1.17 1.86
C LYS A 90 -34.75 -2.66 1.63
N ILE A 91 -35.77 -3.36 1.10
CA ILE A 91 -35.65 -4.75 0.68
C ILE A 91 -35.24 -4.78 -0.79
N LEU A 92 -34.08 -5.37 -1.07
CA LEU A 92 -33.66 -5.73 -2.43
C LEU A 92 -33.67 -7.25 -2.51
N ASN A 93 -34.63 -7.84 -3.23
CA ASN A 93 -34.60 -9.26 -3.63
C ASN A 93 -34.35 -10.28 -2.47
N ASN A 94 -35.04 -10.16 -1.33
CA ASN A 94 -34.86 -10.97 -0.12
C ASN A 94 -33.51 -10.77 0.62
N TYR A 95 -32.89 -9.61 0.46
CA TYR A 95 -31.76 -9.20 1.28
C TYR A 95 -32.13 -8.03 2.18
N GLN A 96 -31.66 -8.08 3.41
CA GLN A 96 -31.74 -7.01 4.40
C GLN A 96 -30.33 -6.47 4.66
N GLU A 97 -30.18 -5.15 4.60
CA GLU A 97 -28.97 -4.50 5.11
C GLU A 97 -28.95 -4.60 6.64
N ILE A 98 -27.91 -5.25 7.17
CA ILE A 98 -27.65 -5.30 8.61
C ILE A 98 -26.25 -4.75 8.90
N PRO A 99 -26.05 -4.05 10.03
CA PRO A 99 -24.71 -3.66 10.45
C PRO A 99 -23.91 -4.92 10.79
N LEU A 100 -22.72 -5.05 10.21
CA LEU A 100 -21.75 -6.05 10.62
C LEU A 100 -21.29 -5.72 12.04
N VAL A 101 -21.54 -6.63 12.98
CA VAL A 101 -20.99 -6.50 14.33
C VAL A 101 -19.47 -6.61 14.24
N TYR A 102 -18.79 -5.51 14.55
CA TYR A 102 -17.35 -5.41 14.50
C TYR A 102 -16.75 -5.32 15.89
N ASN A 103 -15.88 -6.27 16.24
CA ASN A 103 -15.09 -6.22 17.46
C ASN A 103 -13.73 -5.60 17.12
N PRO A 104 -13.43 -4.37 17.59
CA PRO A 104 -12.15 -3.73 17.30
C PRO A 104 -11.02 -4.49 17.96
N LYS A 105 -9.89 -4.59 17.27
CA LYS A 105 -8.67 -5.13 17.88
C LYS A 105 -8.09 -4.11 18.86
N SER A 106 -7.65 -4.61 20.01
CA SER A 106 -6.84 -3.85 20.95
C SER A 106 -5.46 -3.54 20.36
N ARG A 107 -4.78 -2.53 20.92
CA ARG A 107 -3.40 -2.20 20.54
C ARG A 107 -2.45 -3.40 20.67
N LYS A 108 -2.64 -4.21 21.72
CA LYS A 108 -1.84 -5.40 21.96
C LYS A 108 -2.07 -6.46 20.89
N GLU A 109 -3.32 -6.74 20.52
CA GLU A 109 -3.63 -7.69 19.44
C GLU A 109 -3.04 -7.24 18.10
N LEU A 110 -3.12 -5.94 17.76
CA LEU A 110 -2.48 -5.40 16.56
C LEU A 110 -0.96 -5.59 16.56
N GLU A 111 -0.32 -5.41 17.72
CA GLU A 111 1.13 -5.60 17.86
C GLU A 111 1.54 -7.08 17.83
N ASP A 112 0.78 -7.95 18.49
CA ASP A 112 0.99 -9.40 18.49
C ASP A 112 0.85 -9.96 17.06
N GLU A 113 -0.19 -9.55 16.32
CA GLU A 113 -0.37 -9.95 14.92
C GLU A 113 0.76 -9.44 14.02
N LEU A 114 1.18 -8.16 14.18
CA LEU A 114 2.29 -7.62 13.40
C LEU A 114 3.60 -8.40 13.65
N ASN A 115 3.84 -8.82 14.90
CA ASN A 115 5.00 -9.62 15.25
C ASN A 115 4.93 -11.03 14.65
N GLU A 116 3.77 -11.68 14.74
CA GLU A 116 3.54 -12.99 14.12
C GLU A 116 3.78 -12.93 12.61
N ASP A 117 3.22 -11.92 11.94
CA ASP A 117 3.38 -11.71 10.50
C ASP A 117 4.87 -11.46 10.15
N LEU A 118 5.58 -10.65 10.95
CA LEU A 118 7.02 -10.39 10.72
C LEU A 118 7.87 -11.65 10.85
N GLU A 119 7.65 -12.47 11.88
CA GLU A 119 8.41 -13.71 12.07
C GLU A 119 8.07 -14.73 10.99
N MET A 120 6.79 -14.88 10.65
CA MET A 120 6.36 -15.72 9.54
C MET A 120 7.04 -15.29 8.24
N GLN A 121 6.96 -14.01 7.87
CA GLN A 121 7.50 -13.53 6.59
C GLN A 121 9.02 -13.64 6.48
N LYS A 122 9.77 -13.53 7.60
CA LYS A 122 11.23 -13.79 7.60
C LYS A 122 11.58 -15.22 7.22
N THR A 123 10.77 -16.20 7.65
CA THR A 123 11.06 -17.63 7.42
C THR A 123 10.70 -18.10 6.02
N VAL A 124 9.70 -17.46 5.39
CA VAL A 124 9.17 -17.90 4.08
C VAL A 124 10.15 -17.58 2.93
N THR A 125 11.21 -16.80 3.17
CA THR A 125 11.84 -16.08 2.07
C THR A 125 13.31 -15.68 2.24
N ARG A 126 14.18 -16.50 1.65
CA ARG A 126 15.41 -15.96 1.06
C ARG A 126 15.36 -16.25 -0.43
N ILE A 127 15.45 -15.22 -1.28
CA ILE A 127 15.79 -15.41 -2.69
C ILE A 127 17.19 -16.02 -2.71
N ASP A 128 17.25 -17.34 -2.85
CA ASP A 128 18.49 -18.08 -2.95
C ASP A 128 18.99 -17.98 -4.40
N ARG A 129 20.08 -17.23 -4.59
CA ARG A 129 20.69 -16.99 -5.91
C ARG A 129 21.16 -18.28 -6.60
N ASN A 130 21.28 -19.37 -5.85
CA ASN A 130 21.76 -20.66 -6.35
C ASN A 130 20.62 -21.68 -6.54
N LYS A 131 19.36 -21.31 -6.27
CA LYS A 131 18.21 -22.18 -6.48
C LYS A 131 17.40 -21.72 -7.68
N ASP A 132 16.82 -22.70 -8.35
CA ASP A 132 15.90 -22.53 -9.47
C ASP A 132 14.81 -21.50 -9.13
N VAL A 133 14.37 -20.74 -10.12
CA VAL A 133 13.38 -19.64 -10.05
C VAL A 133 12.04 -20.08 -9.45
N SER A 134 11.73 -21.38 -9.55
CA SER A 134 10.62 -22.00 -8.83
C SER A 134 10.74 -21.78 -7.31
N ALA A 135 11.91 -21.40 -6.79
CA ALA A 135 12.24 -21.29 -5.38
C ALA A 135 11.82 -19.99 -4.64
N SER A 136 11.14 -19.03 -5.26
CA SER A 136 10.66 -17.79 -4.62
C SER A 136 9.14 -17.78 -4.42
N GLY A 137 8.66 -18.08 -3.20
CA GLY A 137 7.25 -18.16 -2.85
C GLY A 137 6.77 -16.92 -2.07
N VAL A 138 5.75 -16.26 -2.59
CA VAL A 138 4.90 -15.25 -1.97
C VAL A 138 3.55 -15.91 -1.67
N VAL A 139 3.23 -16.18 -0.39
CA VAL A 139 1.91 -16.68 0.00
C VAL A 139 1.01 -15.49 0.31
N PHE A 140 -0.08 -15.39 -0.43
CA PHE A 140 -1.17 -14.46 -0.15
C PHE A 140 -2.41 -15.18 0.34
N TYR A 141 -3.08 -14.55 1.30
CA TYR A 141 -4.32 -14.91 1.98
C TYR A 141 -4.16 -15.69 3.30
N ARG A 142 -4.35 -14.93 4.38
CA ARG A 142 -4.55 -15.38 5.78
C ARG A 142 -5.75 -16.34 5.98
N ASN A 143 -6.48 -16.70 4.91
CA ASN A 143 -7.78 -17.37 4.97
C ASN A 143 -7.86 -18.77 4.33
N SER A 144 -6.77 -19.32 3.79
CA SER A 144 -6.77 -20.72 3.36
C SER A 144 -5.89 -21.55 4.29
N LYS A 145 -6.52 -22.29 5.20
CA LYS A 145 -5.93 -23.49 5.85
C LYS A 145 -5.67 -24.64 4.85
N SER A 146 -5.44 -24.34 3.58
CA SER A 146 -5.19 -25.33 2.54
C SER A 146 -3.87 -25.05 1.87
N ASP A 147 -3.14 -26.14 1.62
CA ASP A 147 -1.81 -26.30 1.05
C ASP A 147 -1.61 -25.63 -0.33
N ALA A 148 -1.73 -24.30 -0.41
CA ALA A 148 -1.32 -23.55 -1.58
C ALA A 148 0.21 -23.69 -1.69
N THR A 149 0.69 -24.27 -2.78
CA THR A 149 2.12 -24.51 -2.95
C THR A 149 2.75 -23.33 -3.69
N ARG A 150 4.06 -23.22 -3.52
CA ARG A 150 5.02 -22.34 -4.21
C ARG A 150 4.72 -22.03 -5.71
N GLN A 151 3.94 -22.85 -6.40
CA GLN A 151 3.61 -22.76 -7.83
C GLN A 151 2.40 -21.84 -8.14
N ASP A 152 1.60 -21.45 -7.15
CA ASP A 152 0.32 -20.75 -7.36
C ASP A 152 0.46 -19.23 -7.53
N ILE A 153 1.69 -18.71 -7.59
CA ILE A 153 1.96 -17.28 -7.82
C ILE A 153 2.14 -17.07 -9.31
N GLU A 154 1.03 -16.95 -10.01
CA GLU A 154 1.04 -16.21 -11.27
C GLU A 154 1.28 -14.72 -10.96
N ILE A 155 2.54 -14.33 -10.78
CA ILE A 155 2.98 -13.05 -11.34
C ILE A 155 2.74 -13.26 -12.83
N GLY A 156 1.63 -12.72 -13.36
CA GLY A 156 0.94 -13.19 -14.56
C GLY A 156 1.68 -13.24 -15.90
N THR A 157 3.00 -13.45 -15.94
CA THR A 157 3.81 -13.71 -17.14
C THR A 157 5.19 -14.35 -16.87
N TYR A 158 5.62 -14.64 -15.62
CA TYR A 158 7.03 -15.01 -15.39
C TYR A 158 7.32 -16.50 -15.56
N ARG A 159 7.83 -16.86 -16.75
CA ARG A 159 8.31 -18.21 -17.04
C ARG A 159 9.57 -18.53 -16.21
N PRO A 160 9.69 -19.75 -15.67
CA PRO A 160 10.98 -20.25 -15.19
C PRO A 160 12.02 -20.11 -16.30
N THR A 161 13.12 -19.43 -16.02
CA THR A 161 14.26 -19.33 -16.95
C THR A 161 15.30 -20.36 -16.52
N THR A 162 15.86 -21.08 -17.48
CA THR A 162 17.02 -21.97 -17.24
C THR A 162 18.32 -21.20 -17.06
N ASP A 163 18.34 -19.94 -17.48
CA ASP A 163 19.52 -19.07 -17.39
C ASP A 163 19.64 -18.41 -16.01
N PRO A 164 20.88 -18.18 -15.53
CA PRO A 164 21.13 -17.41 -14.31
C PRO A 164 20.50 -16.02 -14.41
N LEU A 165 19.85 -15.58 -13.35
CA LEU A 165 19.25 -14.25 -13.28
C LEU A 165 20.33 -13.18 -13.33
N THR A 166 20.11 -12.16 -14.16
CA THR A 166 20.89 -10.92 -14.14
C THR A 166 20.70 -10.17 -12.81
N GLU A 167 21.63 -9.27 -12.47
CA GLU A 167 21.51 -8.45 -11.25
C GLU A 167 20.21 -7.63 -11.25
N ASN A 168 19.79 -7.12 -12.41
CA ASN A 168 18.55 -6.36 -12.58
C ASN A 168 17.31 -7.23 -12.33
N GLU A 169 17.30 -8.48 -12.80
CA GLU A 169 16.19 -9.41 -12.53
C GLU A 169 16.10 -9.80 -11.06
N ILE A 170 17.24 -10.01 -10.39
CA ILE A 170 17.28 -10.25 -8.95
C ILE A 170 16.71 -9.05 -8.20
N ARG A 171 17.13 -7.83 -8.56
CA ARG A 171 16.63 -6.59 -7.95
C ARG A 171 15.13 -6.42 -8.16
N LYS A 172 14.66 -6.61 -9.39
CA LYS A 172 13.23 -6.56 -9.72
C LYS A 172 12.42 -7.55 -8.89
N ARG A 173 12.89 -8.80 -8.77
CA ARG A 173 12.22 -9.82 -7.96
C ARG A 173 12.21 -9.48 -6.48
N SER A 174 13.31 -8.95 -5.96
CA SER A 174 13.39 -8.50 -4.56
C SER A 174 12.43 -7.34 -4.30
N LEU A 175 12.27 -6.43 -5.25
CA LEU A 175 11.32 -5.31 -5.17
C LEU A 175 9.86 -5.79 -5.14
N ILE A 176 9.50 -6.70 -6.06
CA ILE A 176 8.16 -7.31 -6.09
C ILE A 176 7.91 -8.05 -4.78
N GLU A 177 8.84 -8.90 -4.36
CA GLU A 177 8.74 -9.65 -3.11
C GLU A 177 8.53 -8.72 -1.90
N ALA A 178 9.29 -7.64 -1.79
CA ALA A 178 9.13 -6.69 -0.69
C ALA A 178 7.76 -5.99 -0.71
N HIS A 179 7.28 -5.57 -1.90
CA HIS A 179 5.93 -5.01 -2.07
C HIS A 179 4.87 -5.99 -1.59
N GLU A 180 4.97 -7.23 -2.08
CA GLU A 180 4.00 -8.25 -1.77
C GLU A 180 3.99 -8.61 -0.27
N LYS A 181 5.16 -8.66 0.38
CA LYS A 181 5.23 -8.87 1.84
C LYS A 181 4.70 -7.71 2.65
N GLY A 182 4.86 -6.48 2.16
CA GLY A 182 4.34 -5.31 2.87
C GLY A 182 2.81 -5.34 3.00
N HIS A 183 2.11 -5.92 2.01
CA HIS A 183 0.66 -6.18 2.13
C HIS A 183 0.27 -7.06 3.32
N VAL A 184 1.16 -7.95 3.77
CA VAL A 184 0.93 -8.77 4.96
C VAL A 184 1.00 -7.90 6.22
N PHE A 185 2.06 -7.08 6.34
CA PHE A 185 2.27 -6.22 7.52
C PHE A 185 1.27 -5.08 7.63
N ARG A 186 0.76 -4.63 6.48
CA ARG A 186 -0.16 -3.49 6.38
C ARG A 186 -1.54 -3.95 5.99
N TYR A 187 -1.94 -5.15 6.43
CA TYR A 187 -3.27 -5.67 6.15
C TYR A 187 -4.33 -4.77 6.81
N LEU A 188 -4.79 -3.81 6.01
CA LEU A 188 -5.75 -2.79 6.39
C LEU A 188 -7.10 -3.18 5.83
N LYS A 189 -8.09 -3.34 6.70
CA LYS A 189 -9.48 -3.34 6.24
C LYS A 189 -9.77 -1.99 5.61
N ALA A 190 -10.08 -2.02 4.32
CA ALA A 190 -10.46 -0.84 3.56
C ALA A 190 -11.55 -0.08 4.30
N SER A 191 -11.31 1.21 4.54
CA SER A 191 -12.22 2.09 5.27
C SER A 191 -12.19 3.48 4.67
N THR A 192 -13.24 4.24 4.88
CA THR A 192 -13.27 5.65 4.47
C THR A 192 -12.26 6.47 5.28
N TYR A 193 -11.90 6.06 6.50
CA TYR A 193 -10.82 6.69 7.26
C TYR A 193 -9.49 6.63 6.52
N LEU A 194 -9.07 5.44 6.10
CA LEU A 194 -7.81 5.28 5.38
C LEU A 194 -7.87 5.97 4.02
N ARG A 195 -9.01 5.89 3.33
CA ARG A 195 -9.22 6.65 2.09
C ARG A 195 -8.97 8.14 2.32
N ASN A 196 -9.69 8.75 3.26
CA ASN A 196 -9.57 10.18 3.58
C ASN A 196 -8.16 10.57 4.07
N ARG A 197 -7.45 9.64 4.70
CA ARG A 197 -6.07 9.86 5.15
C ARG A 197 -5.07 9.91 4.00
N PHE A 198 -5.29 9.11 2.95
CA PHE A 198 -4.36 8.95 1.84
C PHE A 198 -4.69 9.84 0.65
N THR A 199 -5.98 10.05 0.35
CA THR A 199 -6.43 10.83 -0.82
C THR A 199 -5.81 12.23 -0.94
N PRO A 200 -5.61 13.02 0.13
CA PRO A 200 -5.02 14.36 -0.01
C PRO A 200 -3.61 14.40 -0.60
N ALA A 201 -2.88 13.28 -0.63
CA ALA A 201 -1.56 13.16 -1.24
C ALA A 201 -1.60 13.01 -2.77
N PHE A 202 -2.79 12.85 -3.37
CA PHE A 202 -2.95 12.55 -4.79
C PHE A 202 -4.07 13.38 -5.41
N ILE A 203 -3.97 13.65 -6.71
CA ILE A 203 -5.10 14.24 -7.46
C ILE A 203 -6.24 13.22 -7.60
N SER A 204 -7.44 13.72 -7.93
CA SER A 204 -8.62 12.86 -8.06
C SER A 204 -8.43 11.81 -9.19
N PRO A 205 -9.10 10.63 -9.13
CA PRO A 205 -8.99 9.63 -10.19
C PRO A 205 -9.32 10.21 -11.57
N LEU A 206 -10.34 11.08 -11.62
CA LEU A 206 -10.80 11.74 -12.84
C LEU A 206 -9.74 12.68 -13.42
N ASP A 207 -8.96 13.34 -12.57
CA ASP A 207 -7.89 14.21 -13.04
C ASP A 207 -6.68 13.40 -13.51
N VAL A 208 -6.41 12.24 -12.90
CA VAL A 208 -5.42 11.30 -13.44
C VAL A 208 -5.88 10.73 -14.78
N GLU A 209 -7.17 10.43 -14.96
CA GLU A 209 -7.73 10.00 -16.24
C GLU A 209 -7.46 11.00 -17.35
N LYS A 210 -7.82 12.26 -17.09
CA LYS A 210 -7.57 13.34 -18.03
C LYS A 210 -6.10 13.46 -18.33
N HIS A 211 -5.23 13.34 -17.31
CA HIS A 211 -3.79 13.41 -17.50
C HIS A 211 -3.26 12.27 -18.36
N LEU A 212 -3.69 11.02 -18.11
CA LEU A 212 -3.29 9.84 -18.88
C LEU A 212 -3.75 9.94 -20.34
N LEU A 213 -5.00 10.36 -20.58
CA LEU A 213 -5.53 10.54 -21.93
C LEU A 213 -4.80 11.67 -22.69
N GLN A 214 -4.38 12.73 -22.00
CA GLN A 214 -3.56 13.80 -22.59
C GLN A 214 -2.14 13.33 -22.92
N LYS A 215 -1.51 12.59 -22.00
CA LYS A 215 -0.15 12.06 -22.13
C LYS A 215 -0.05 10.95 -23.17
N PHE A 216 -1.10 10.14 -23.30
CA PHE A 216 -1.21 9.03 -24.23
C PHE A 216 -2.42 9.20 -25.16
N PRO A 217 -2.35 10.03 -26.22
CA PRO A 217 -3.49 10.34 -27.09
C PRO A 217 -4.11 9.14 -27.83
N LYS A 218 -3.43 7.99 -27.83
CA LYS A 218 -3.91 6.72 -28.41
C LYS A 218 -4.58 5.81 -27.39
N MET A 219 -4.51 6.13 -26.09
CA MET A 219 -5.17 5.40 -25.03
C MET A 219 -6.66 5.72 -25.06
N SER A 220 -7.49 4.67 -25.02
CA SER A 220 -8.94 4.82 -24.90
C SER A 220 -9.35 5.16 -23.46
N GLU A 221 -10.54 5.77 -23.29
CA GLU A 221 -11.15 6.00 -21.97
C GLU A 221 -11.31 4.68 -21.19
N SER A 222 -11.61 3.57 -21.87
CA SER A 222 -11.70 2.26 -21.21
C SER A 222 -10.36 1.80 -20.67
N GLU A 223 -9.26 1.99 -21.41
CA GLU A 223 -7.92 1.63 -20.94
C GLU A 223 -7.48 2.53 -19.79
N ALA A 224 -7.71 3.84 -19.90
CA ALA A 224 -7.46 4.79 -18.83
C ALA A 224 -8.28 4.45 -17.57
N GLY A 225 -9.57 4.18 -17.72
CA GLY A 225 -10.47 3.78 -16.64
C GLY A 225 -10.08 2.45 -15.99
N VAL A 226 -9.56 1.48 -16.77
CA VAL A 226 -8.98 0.24 -16.22
C VAL A 226 -7.72 0.54 -15.43
N ILE A 227 -6.78 1.30 -16.00
CA ILE A 227 -5.55 1.74 -15.33
C ILE A 227 -5.90 2.43 -14.00
N ILE A 228 -6.87 3.33 -14.02
CA ILE A 228 -7.32 4.07 -12.85
C ILE A 228 -8.01 3.19 -11.83
N LYS A 229 -8.89 2.29 -12.26
CA LYS A 229 -9.49 1.30 -11.37
C LYS A 229 -8.42 0.43 -10.71
N TYR A 230 -7.31 0.17 -11.38
CA TYR A 230 -6.21 -0.66 -10.88
C TYR A 230 -5.12 0.09 -10.10
N LEU A 231 -5.13 1.42 -10.14
CA LEU A 231 -4.17 2.32 -9.47
C LEU A 231 -4.81 3.15 -8.36
N PHE A 232 -5.96 3.72 -8.67
CA PHE A 232 -6.80 4.64 -7.90
C PHE A 232 -8.09 3.96 -7.48
N ASP A 233 -8.10 2.64 -7.32
CA ASP A 233 -8.92 2.05 -6.27
C ASP A 233 -8.45 2.69 -4.96
N PHE A 234 -8.93 3.91 -4.67
CA PHE A 234 -8.78 4.61 -3.38
C PHE A 234 -9.31 3.75 -2.22
N GLU A 235 -9.93 2.63 -2.56
CA GLU A 235 -10.32 1.52 -1.70
C GLU A 235 -9.13 0.70 -1.20
N ARG A 236 -7.95 0.80 -1.82
CA ARG A 236 -6.75 0.07 -1.39
C ARG A 236 -5.61 1.00 -0.96
N PRO A 237 -5.77 1.80 0.11
CA PRO A 237 -4.67 2.52 0.77
C PRO A 237 -3.41 1.66 0.96
N ILE A 238 -3.57 0.36 1.13
CA ILE A 238 -2.48 -0.62 1.20
C ILE A 238 -1.57 -0.61 -0.05
N GLU A 239 -2.13 -0.56 -1.26
CA GLU A 239 -1.38 -0.49 -2.52
C GLU A 239 -0.57 0.81 -2.64
N ILE A 240 -1.12 1.91 -2.10
CA ILE A 240 -0.42 3.20 -2.03
C ILE A 240 0.74 3.11 -1.03
N MET A 241 0.53 2.48 0.13
CA MET A 241 1.59 2.24 1.12
C MET A 241 2.72 1.43 0.52
N GLU A 242 2.42 0.40 -0.26
CA GLU A 242 3.45 -0.44 -0.85
C GLU A 242 4.24 0.25 -1.96
N ARG A 243 3.62 1.10 -2.78
CA ARG A 243 4.36 1.95 -3.73
C ARG A 243 5.25 2.96 -3.02
N MET A 244 4.76 3.58 -1.94
CA MET A 244 5.59 4.42 -1.08
C MET A 244 6.74 3.63 -0.43
N SER A 245 6.50 2.38 -0.05
CA SER A 245 7.52 1.47 0.48
C SER A 245 8.57 1.11 -0.57
N GLN A 246 8.16 0.85 -1.82
CA GLN A 246 9.06 0.62 -2.96
C GLN A 246 9.99 1.82 -3.19
N LEU A 247 9.46 3.05 -3.08
CA LEU A 247 10.28 4.26 -3.21
C LEU A 247 11.36 4.34 -2.11
N LYS A 248 11.00 4.08 -0.86
CA LYS A 248 11.99 4.01 0.23
C LYS A 248 13.00 2.89 0.02
N CYS A 249 12.57 1.74 -0.50
CA CYS A 249 13.49 0.65 -0.86
C CYS A 249 14.47 1.06 -1.97
N TYR A 250 14.00 1.76 -3.00
CA TYR A 250 14.82 2.22 -4.10
C TYR A 250 15.99 3.11 -3.63
N PHE A 251 15.79 3.90 -2.58
CA PHE A 251 16.84 4.73 -1.95
C PHE A 251 17.58 4.06 -0.78
N GLY A 252 17.33 2.78 -0.52
CA GLY A 252 17.98 2.07 0.58
C GLY A 252 17.71 2.68 1.96
N MET A 253 16.52 3.29 2.14
CA MET A 253 16.16 3.98 3.38
C MET A 253 15.92 2.99 4.51
N LYS A 254 16.64 3.18 5.61
CA LYS A 254 16.59 2.42 6.86
C LYS A 254 15.94 3.27 7.96
N GLY A 255 15.38 2.60 8.96
CA GLY A 255 14.84 3.27 10.13
C GLY A 255 13.80 4.33 9.78
N ASP A 256 13.93 5.52 10.38
CA ASP A 256 13.02 6.65 10.24
C ASP A 256 13.52 7.75 9.27
N GLU A 257 14.46 7.40 8.39
CA GLU A 257 14.97 8.26 7.32
C GLU A 257 13.82 8.87 6.49
N LYS A 258 13.97 10.15 6.17
CA LYS A 258 12.93 10.95 5.52
C LYS A 258 13.06 10.92 4.01
N PHE A 259 11.93 10.63 3.37
CA PHE A 259 11.74 10.83 1.95
C PHE A 259 11.46 12.30 1.68
N THR A 260 12.24 12.94 0.82
CA THR A 260 12.18 14.40 0.57
C THR A 260 11.71 14.72 -0.85
N SER A 261 11.45 15.99 -1.15
CA SER A 261 11.16 16.44 -2.52
C SER A 261 12.25 16.05 -3.52
N GLN A 262 13.53 16.10 -3.11
CA GLN A 262 14.64 15.69 -3.97
C GLN A 262 14.59 14.20 -4.30
N HIS A 263 14.22 13.35 -3.34
CA HIS A 263 13.99 11.92 -3.57
C HIS A 263 12.84 11.68 -4.53
N LEU A 264 11.73 12.40 -4.36
CA LEU A 264 10.57 12.31 -5.24
C LEU A 264 10.94 12.68 -6.68
N GLN A 265 11.59 13.83 -6.85
CA GLN A 265 11.99 14.31 -8.17
C GLN A 265 12.96 13.34 -8.86
N TYR A 266 13.97 12.86 -8.13
CA TYR A 266 14.90 11.87 -8.67
C TYR A 266 14.18 10.58 -9.08
N ALA A 267 13.26 10.08 -8.24
CA ALA A 267 12.49 8.88 -8.58
C ALA A 267 11.62 9.08 -9.84
N ARG A 268 10.97 10.25 -10.00
CA ARG A 268 10.20 10.56 -11.22
C ARG A 268 11.06 10.47 -12.48
N ASP A 269 12.28 10.99 -12.42
CA ASP A 269 13.16 11.12 -13.58
C ASP A 269 13.87 9.80 -13.96
N HIS A 270 14.09 8.93 -12.97
CA HIS A 270 15.00 7.78 -13.09
C HIS A 270 14.37 6.41 -12.79
N TYR A 271 13.37 6.30 -11.89
CA TYR A 271 12.93 5.02 -11.35
C TYR A 271 12.57 3.97 -12.42
N LEU A 272 11.78 4.34 -13.43
CA LEU A 272 11.34 3.39 -14.47
C LEU A 272 12.49 2.91 -15.35
N LYS A 273 13.47 3.78 -15.61
CA LYS A 273 14.69 3.46 -16.37
C LYS A 273 15.64 2.58 -15.56
N ASP A 274 15.68 2.81 -14.26
CA ASP A 274 16.59 2.14 -13.35
C ASP A 274 16.09 0.75 -12.95
N VAL A 275 14.79 0.63 -12.67
CA VAL A 275 14.14 -0.60 -12.22
C VAL A 275 13.74 -1.48 -13.42
N MET A 276 13.58 -0.89 -14.61
CA MET A 276 13.18 -1.59 -15.84
C MET A 276 11.88 -2.41 -15.67
N TYR A 277 11.03 -1.96 -14.75
CA TYR A 277 9.75 -2.56 -14.45
C TYR A 277 8.80 -1.51 -13.91
N ASP A 278 7.72 -1.29 -14.66
CA ASP A 278 6.64 -0.43 -14.23
C ASP A 278 5.65 -1.25 -13.40
N ASN A 279 5.88 -1.34 -12.08
CA ASN A 279 4.87 -1.85 -11.16
C ASN A 279 3.79 -0.80 -10.90
N LYS A 280 3.19 -0.26 -11.97
CA LYS A 280 2.20 0.80 -11.89
C LYS A 280 2.76 2.05 -11.16
N MET A 281 4.05 2.31 -11.32
CA MET A 281 4.77 3.42 -10.72
C MET A 281 4.71 4.68 -11.59
N GLU A 282 4.71 4.55 -12.91
CA GLU A 282 4.51 5.70 -13.81
C GLU A 282 3.24 6.50 -13.44
N PRO A 283 2.06 5.87 -13.45
CA PRO A 283 0.83 6.61 -13.15
C PRO A 283 0.67 6.92 -11.65
N PHE A 284 1.41 6.24 -10.76
CA PHE A 284 1.51 6.65 -9.35
C PHE A 284 2.26 7.98 -9.20
N PHE A 285 3.34 8.18 -9.97
CA PHE A 285 4.05 9.46 -10.02
C PHE A 285 3.18 10.57 -10.62
N ASP A 286 2.45 10.27 -11.70
CA ASP A 286 1.56 11.24 -12.36
C ASP A 286 0.44 11.73 -11.41
N ALA A 287 0.05 10.92 -10.42
CA ALA A 287 -0.94 11.31 -9.43
C ALA A 287 -0.43 12.24 -8.33
N ILE A 288 0.89 12.40 -8.21
CA ILE A 288 1.51 13.32 -7.26
C ILE A 288 1.85 14.59 -8.03
N THR A 289 1.11 15.66 -7.81
CA THR A 289 1.33 16.94 -8.49
C THR A 289 2.05 17.92 -7.57
N PRO A 290 2.54 19.08 -8.07
CA PRO A 290 3.08 20.13 -7.20
C PRO A 290 2.11 20.56 -6.09
N GLN A 291 0.80 20.49 -6.32
CA GLN A 291 -0.23 20.83 -5.33
C GLN A 291 -0.39 19.77 -4.24
N THR A 292 -0.15 18.49 -4.54
CA THR A 292 -0.32 17.38 -3.59
C THR A 292 0.98 16.88 -2.99
N GLU A 293 2.14 17.32 -3.51
CA GLU A 293 3.47 16.88 -3.09
C GLU A 293 3.71 17.03 -1.59
N PHE A 294 3.32 18.16 -0.98
CA PHE A 294 3.48 18.36 0.47
C PHE A 294 2.72 17.31 1.28
N ALA A 295 1.47 17.02 0.90
CA ALA A 295 0.66 16.00 1.56
C ALA A 295 1.23 14.60 1.35
N PHE A 296 1.74 14.30 0.16
CA PHE A 296 2.47 13.06 -0.15
C PHE A 296 3.70 12.88 0.73
N LEU A 297 4.57 13.89 0.81
CA LEU A 297 5.79 13.85 1.62
C LEU A 297 5.48 13.69 3.11
N LYS A 298 4.41 14.32 3.61
CA LYS A 298 3.94 14.09 4.96
C LYS A 298 3.46 12.65 5.16
N LEU A 299 2.72 12.10 4.20
CA LEU A 299 2.15 10.75 4.27
C LEU A 299 3.24 9.67 4.28
N ILE A 300 4.15 9.65 3.30
CA ILE A 300 5.23 8.65 3.18
C ILE A 300 6.15 8.61 4.42
N ASN A 301 6.26 9.74 5.14
CA ASN A 301 7.11 9.87 6.32
C ASN A 301 6.38 9.64 7.66
N SER A 302 5.06 9.43 7.64
CA SER A 302 4.24 9.28 8.86
C SER A 302 3.30 8.07 8.85
N ALA A 303 3.17 7.36 7.74
CA ALA A 303 2.30 6.19 7.62
C ALA A 303 2.94 4.87 8.10
N GLY A 304 4.10 4.93 8.77
CA GLY A 304 4.83 3.74 9.22
C GLY A 304 5.42 2.93 8.07
N ILE A 305 5.93 3.62 7.04
CA ILE A 305 6.50 3.05 5.83
C ILE A 305 8.01 2.93 5.93
#